data_AF-A0A1G0I6A4-F1
#
_entry.id   AF-A0A1G0I6A4-F1
#
_cell.length_a   1.000
_cell.length_b   1.000
_cell.length_c   1.000
_cell.angle_alpha   90.00
_cell.angle_beta   90.00
_cell.angle_gamma   90.00
#
_symmetry.space_group_name_H-M   'P 1'
#
loop_
_entity.id
_entity.type
_entity.pdbx_description
1 polymer ?
#
loop_
_entity_poly.entity_id
_entity_poly.type
_entity_poly.pdbx_seq_one_letter_code
_entity_poly.pdbx_strand_id
1 'polypeptide(L)'
;MAGTTFSVDVLIAEIACERVELKHGATDENMDWITAAFFADLASAYQEIGIVNCTPWMASQLRDAVRDRYLELKKKHDHDAEIAWWYKIDPFGLTTEQKIGLLANLERQKARQIIFEGDVPDDAGKAYRLGRLAYDEERAQQMATEAIRKKHEQLIREHGHATPA
;
A
#
# COMPACT_ATOMS: atom_id res chain seq x y z
N MET A 1 20.41 -4.10 17.16
CA MET A 1 20.05 -5.35 17.86
C MET A 1 18.66 -5.28 18.49
N ALA A 2 18.29 -4.22 19.21
CA ALA A 2 16.94 -4.11 19.81
C ALA A 2 15.78 -3.99 18.80
N GLY A 3 16.02 -3.38 17.62
CA GLY A 3 14.98 -3.18 16.61
C GLY A 3 14.55 -4.44 15.86
N THR A 4 15.42 -5.43 15.71
CA THR A 4 15.16 -6.68 14.97
C THR A 4 14.36 -7.68 15.79
N THR A 5 14.60 -7.74 17.11
CA THR A 5 13.81 -8.59 18.02
C THR A 5 12.37 -8.09 18.09
N PHE A 6 12.18 -6.78 18.24
CA PHE A 6 10.84 -6.16 18.27
C PHE A 6 10.03 -6.40 16.98
N SER A 7 10.66 -6.37 15.80
CA SER A 7 9.96 -6.68 14.53
C SER A 7 9.55 -8.15 14.45
N VAL A 8 10.36 -9.08 14.98
CA VAL A 8 10.05 -10.50 15.00
C VAL A 8 8.89 -10.78 15.95
N ASP A 9 8.85 -10.14 17.12
CA ASP A 9 7.76 -10.30 18.10
C ASP A 9 6.41 -9.85 17.53
N VAL A 10 6.38 -8.72 16.80
CA VAL A 10 5.17 -8.24 16.11
C VAL A 10 4.71 -9.23 15.03
N LEU A 11 5.64 -9.80 14.25
CA LEU A 11 5.31 -10.81 13.24
C LEU A 11 4.75 -12.09 13.85
N ILE A 12 5.37 -12.57 14.94
CA ILE A 12 4.88 -13.75 15.66
C ILE A 12 3.46 -13.51 16.20
N ALA A 13 3.21 -12.31 16.75
CA ALA A 13 1.89 -11.94 17.25
C ALA A 13 0.84 -11.82 16.12
N GLU A 14 1.21 -11.30 14.95
CA GLU A 14 0.31 -11.22 13.80
C GLU A 14 -0.01 -12.62 13.25
N ILE A 15 0.99 -13.50 13.12
CA ILE A 15 0.77 -14.90 12.71
C ILE A 15 -0.18 -15.63 13.67
N ALA A 16 -0.03 -15.38 14.98
CA ALA A 16 -0.94 -15.93 15.98
C ALA A 16 -2.37 -15.40 15.79
N CYS A 17 -2.52 -14.11 15.46
CA CYS A 17 -3.81 -13.50 15.15
C CYS A 17 -4.44 -14.11 13.90
N GLU A 18 -3.73 -14.12 12.77
CA GLU A 18 -4.19 -14.69 11.49
C GLU A 18 -4.67 -16.14 11.64
N ARG A 19 -3.94 -16.96 12.43
CA ARG A 19 -4.33 -18.35 12.70
C ARG A 19 -5.69 -18.45 13.41
N VAL A 20 -5.96 -17.56 14.36
CA VAL A 20 -7.25 -17.53 15.07
C VAL A 20 -8.34 -16.93 14.18
N GLU A 21 -8.05 -15.90 13.40
CA GLU A 21 -8.97 -15.34 12.40
C GLU A 21 -9.44 -16.43 11.41
N LEU A 22 -8.52 -17.23 10.87
CA LEU A 22 -8.84 -18.36 10.00
C LEU A 22 -9.69 -19.42 10.69
N LYS A 23 -9.41 -19.75 11.97
CA LYS A 23 -10.20 -20.70 12.76
C LYS A 23 -11.66 -20.25 12.91
N HIS A 24 -11.90 -18.94 13.02
CA HIS A 24 -13.23 -18.36 13.18
C HIS A 24 -13.90 -18.01 11.85
N GLY A 25 -13.28 -18.33 10.71
CA GLY A 25 -13.85 -18.10 9.39
C GLY A 25 -13.81 -16.64 8.96
N ALA A 26 -12.73 -15.92 9.31
CA ALA A 26 -12.55 -14.55 8.87
C ALA A 26 -12.64 -14.43 7.34
N THR A 27 -13.45 -13.48 6.88
CA THR A 27 -13.59 -13.12 5.47
C THR A 27 -13.43 -11.60 5.31
N ASP A 28 -13.12 -11.18 4.09
CA ASP A 28 -13.00 -9.75 3.75
C ASP A 28 -14.37 -9.05 3.63
N GLU A 29 -15.47 -9.81 3.67
CA GLU A 29 -16.82 -9.32 3.36
C GLU A 29 -17.60 -8.85 4.60
N ASN A 30 -17.39 -9.46 5.78
CA ASN A 30 -18.02 -9.04 7.03
C ASN A 30 -17.19 -9.42 8.27
N MET A 31 -17.58 -8.86 9.42
CA MET A 31 -16.88 -9.02 10.71
C MET A 31 -17.67 -9.87 11.72
N ASP A 32 -18.66 -10.65 11.25
CA ASP A 32 -19.57 -11.42 12.12
C ASP A 32 -18.85 -12.54 12.91
N TRP A 33 -17.66 -12.93 12.44
CA TRP A 33 -16.77 -13.89 13.08
C TRP A 33 -16.09 -13.33 14.35
N ILE A 34 -16.10 -12.01 14.56
CA ILE A 34 -15.54 -11.39 15.78
C ILE A 34 -16.53 -11.55 16.93
N THR A 35 -16.31 -12.59 17.72
CA THR A 35 -17.17 -12.97 18.85
C THR A 35 -16.40 -12.97 20.18
N ALA A 36 -17.11 -13.15 21.30
CA ALA A 36 -16.47 -13.39 22.58
C ALA A 36 -15.58 -14.65 22.58
N ALA A 37 -15.97 -15.69 21.82
CA ALA A 37 -15.19 -16.91 21.67
C ALA A 37 -13.89 -16.65 20.88
N PHE A 38 -13.95 -15.80 19.85
CA PHE A 38 -12.77 -15.35 19.11
C PHE A 38 -11.72 -14.72 20.04
N PHE A 39 -12.11 -13.77 20.89
CA PHE A 39 -11.16 -13.12 21.80
C PHE A 39 -10.63 -14.04 22.89
N ALA A 40 -11.39 -15.05 23.32
CA ALA A 40 -10.90 -16.08 24.24
C ALA A 40 -9.83 -16.98 23.59
N ASP A 41 -10.05 -17.38 22.34
CA ASP A 41 -9.06 -18.14 21.57
C ASP A 41 -7.81 -17.31 21.27
N LEU A 42 -7.99 -16.02 20.94
CA LEU A 42 -6.88 -15.10 20.69
C LEU A 42 -6.05 -14.86 21.94
N ALA A 43 -6.70 -14.66 23.10
CA ALA A 43 -6.03 -14.56 24.38
C ALA A 43 -5.19 -15.82 24.70
N SER A 44 -5.71 -17.00 24.37
CA SER A 44 -4.98 -18.27 24.53
C SER A 44 -3.78 -18.35 23.60
N ALA A 45 -3.93 -17.96 22.33
CA ALA A 45 -2.84 -17.91 21.36
C ALA A 45 -1.74 -16.92 21.78
N TYR A 46 -2.11 -15.77 22.34
CA TYR A 46 -1.14 -14.81 22.88
C TYR A 46 -0.39 -15.34 24.11
N GLN A 47 -1.04 -16.14 24.96
CA GLN A 47 -0.35 -16.81 26.06
C GLN A 47 0.66 -17.86 25.57
N GLU A 48 0.34 -18.61 24.50
CA GLU A 48 1.24 -19.60 23.89
C GLU A 48 2.56 -18.97 23.40
N ILE A 49 2.50 -17.72 22.92
CA ILE A 49 3.68 -16.98 22.43
C ILE A 49 4.36 -16.14 23.53
N GLY A 50 3.91 -16.28 24.79
CA GLY A 50 4.58 -15.69 25.96
C GLY A 50 3.95 -14.43 26.54
N ILE A 51 2.77 -13.98 26.07
CA ILE A 51 2.02 -12.88 26.69
C ILE A 51 1.23 -13.44 27.88
N VAL A 52 1.90 -13.54 29.03
CA VAL A 52 1.36 -14.14 30.26
C VAL A 52 0.12 -13.38 30.75
N ASN A 53 -0.90 -14.12 31.21
CA ASN A 53 -2.17 -13.58 31.73
C ASN A 53 -2.95 -12.71 30.73
N CYS A 54 -2.77 -12.93 29.43
CA CYS A 54 -3.58 -12.25 28.42
C CYS A 54 -5.06 -12.59 28.60
N THR A 55 -5.89 -11.58 28.92
CA THR A 55 -7.35 -11.72 29.00
C THR A 55 -7.98 -11.45 27.63
N PRO A 56 -9.24 -11.86 27.37
CA PRO A 56 -9.92 -11.56 26.10
C PRO A 56 -9.96 -10.06 25.76
N TRP A 57 -10.13 -9.21 26.76
CA TRP A 57 -10.09 -7.75 26.58
C TRP A 57 -8.69 -7.20 26.27
N MET A 58 -7.64 -7.82 26.82
CA MET A 58 -6.27 -7.48 26.44
C MET A 58 -5.97 -7.95 25.03
N ALA A 59 -6.46 -9.14 24.66
CA ALA A 59 -6.29 -9.71 23.32
C ALA A 59 -6.94 -8.83 22.24
N SER A 60 -8.10 -8.23 22.52
CA SER A 60 -8.73 -7.30 21.56
C SER A 60 -7.87 -6.06 21.31
N GLN A 61 -7.31 -5.45 22.35
CA GLN A 61 -6.44 -4.28 22.21
C GLN A 61 -5.10 -4.63 21.56
N LEU A 62 -4.53 -5.78 21.93
CA LEU A 62 -3.28 -6.26 21.35
C LEU A 62 -3.45 -6.54 19.86
N ARG A 63 -4.58 -7.11 19.44
CA ARG A 63 -4.88 -7.34 18.02
C ARG A 63 -4.74 -6.06 17.20
N ASP A 64 -5.44 -5.00 17.62
CA ASP A 64 -5.45 -3.75 16.87
C ASP A 64 -4.06 -3.10 16.86
N ALA A 65 -3.37 -3.09 18.01
CA ALA A 65 -2.02 -2.54 18.12
C ALA A 65 -0.99 -3.34 17.29
N VAL A 66 -1.07 -4.68 17.28
CA VAL A 66 -0.19 -5.55 16.49
C VAL A 66 -0.46 -5.34 15.01
N ARG A 67 -1.72 -5.29 14.59
CA ARG A 67 -2.09 -5.05 13.18
C ARG A 67 -1.60 -3.70 12.70
N ASP A 68 -1.84 -2.63 13.44
CA ASP A 68 -1.36 -1.29 13.09
C ASP A 68 0.17 -1.29 12.94
N ARG A 69 0.88 -1.90 13.89
CA ARG A 69 2.34 -1.97 13.86
C ARG A 69 2.87 -2.85 12.73
N TYR A 70 2.20 -3.95 12.44
CA TYR A 70 2.52 -4.83 11.32
C TYR A 70 2.36 -4.10 9.99
N LEU A 71 1.28 -3.34 9.80
CA LEU A 71 1.07 -2.55 8.59
C LEU A 71 2.14 -1.47 8.41
N GLU A 72 2.58 -0.81 9.49
CA GLU A 72 3.71 0.12 9.45
C GLU A 72 5.02 -0.56 9.06
N LEU A 73 5.31 -1.73 9.66
CA LEU A 73 6.51 -2.51 9.34
C LEU A 73 6.49 -2.96 7.88
N LYS A 74 5.35 -3.49 7.40
CA LYS A 74 5.15 -3.90 6.01
C LYS A 74 5.41 -2.73 5.06
N LYS A 75 4.79 -1.57 5.30
CA LYS A 75 5.02 -0.36 4.49
C LYS A 75 6.49 0.06 4.48
N LYS A 76 7.17 -0.01 5.62
CA LYS A 76 8.61 0.29 5.70
C LYS A 76 9.44 -0.71 4.88
N HIS A 77 9.13 -1.99 4.97
CA HIS A 77 9.81 -3.02 4.18
C HIS A 77 9.55 -2.88 2.69
N ASP A 78 8.33 -2.52 2.28
CA ASP A 78 7.98 -2.24 0.89
C ASP A 78 8.80 -1.05 0.36
N HIS A 79 8.92 0.02 1.15
CA HIS A 79 9.77 1.17 0.80
C HIS A 79 11.25 0.79 0.70
N ASP A 80 11.77 -0.01 1.63
CA ASP A 80 13.15 -0.47 1.60
C ASP A 80 13.41 -1.37 0.37
N ALA A 81 12.46 -2.24 0.01
CA ALA A 81 12.51 -3.08 -1.18
C ALA A 81 12.49 -2.25 -2.48
N GLU A 82 11.64 -1.23 -2.54
CA GLU A 82 11.58 -0.29 -3.66
C GLU A 82 12.89 0.48 -3.83
N ILE A 83 13.46 0.99 -2.74
CA ILE A 83 14.77 1.67 -2.78
C ILE A 83 15.86 0.71 -3.29
N ALA A 84 15.90 -0.51 -2.74
CA ALA A 84 16.89 -1.52 -3.14
C ALA A 84 16.75 -1.87 -4.62
N TRP A 85 15.52 -2.04 -5.10
CA TRP A 85 15.23 -2.40 -6.48
C TRP A 85 15.62 -1.31 -7.46
N TRP A 86 15.22 -0.06 -7.19
CA TRP A 86 15.37 1.06 -8.12
C TRP A 86 16.74 1.70 -8.10
N TYR A 87 17.34 1.84 -6.92
CA TYR A 87 18.62 2.53 -6.75
C TYR A 87 19.82 1.58 -6.65
N LYS A 88 19.58 0.26 -6.52
CA LYS A 88 20.65 -0.76 -6.37
C LYS A 88 21.57 -0.49 -5.17
N ILE A 89 21.01 0.04 -4.10
CA ILE A 89 21.73 0.34 -2.84
C ILE A 89 21.12 -0.43 -1.68
N ASP A 90 21.91 -0.70 -0.64
CA ASP A 90 21.42 -1.30 0.59
C ASP A 90 20.60 -0.27 1.40
N PRO A 91 19.28 -0.47 1.58
CA PRO A 91 18.43 0.45 2.33
C PRO A 91 18.72 0.40 3.84
N PHE A 92 19.33 -0.65 4.38
CA PHE A 92 19.61 -0.74 5.83
C PHE A 92 20.72 0.21 6.28
N GLY A 93 21.63 0.58 5.37
CA GLY A 93 22.69 1.57 5.61
C GLY A 93 22.22 3.03 5.53
N LEU A 94 20.95 3.29 5.19
CA LEU A 94 20.44 4.64 4.98
C LEU A 94 19.73 5.19 6.22
N THR A 95 19.93 6.49 6.45
CA THR A 95 19.14 7.27 7.41
C THR A 95 17.70 7.45 6.93
N THR A 96 16.78 7.73 7.86
CA THR A 96 15.36 8.00 7.53
C THR A 96 15.21 9.15 6.54
N GLU A 97 15.99 10.23 6.69
CA GLU A 97 15.94 11.39 5.79
C GLU A 97 16.39 11.04 4.36
N GLN A 98 17.45 10.24 4.22
CA GLN A 98 17.91 9.76 2.93
C GLN A 98 16.85 8.88 2.25
N LYS A 99 16.19 7.99 3.01
CA LYS A 99 15.08 7.18 2.48
C LYS A 99 13.93 8.04 1.98
N ILE A 100 13.53 9.07 2.73
CA ILE A 100 12.47 10.00 2.31
C ILE A 100 12.86 10.69 1.00
N GLY A 101 14.10 11.18 0.90
CA GLY A 101 14.59 11.82 -0.34
C GLY A 101 14.57 10.88 -1.55
N LEU A 102 14.97 9.62 -1.35
CA LEU A 102 14.95 8.61 -2.41
C LEU A 102 13.52 8.22 -2.81
N LEU A 103 12.61 8.04 -1.86
CA LEU A 103 11.21 7.74 -2.15
C LEU A 103 10.53 8.88 -2.91
N ALA A 104 10.82 10.14 -2.56
CA ALA A 104 10.31 11.30 -3.30
C ALA A 104 10.83 11.34 -4.74
N ASN A 105 12.09 10.96 -4.97
CA ASN A 105 12.64 10.85 -6.33
C ASN A 105 12.09 9.63 -7.09
N LEU A 106 11.79 8.55 -6.38
CA LEU A 106 11.23 7.33 -6.96
C LEU A 106 9.87 7.58 -7.60
N GLU A 107 8.99 8.35 -6.95
CA GLU A 107 7.71 8.73 -7.53
C GLU A 107 7.86 9.44 -8.88
N ARG A 108 8.87 10.33 -9.00
CA ARG A 108 9.19 10.98 -10.28
C ARG A 108 9.72 9.99 -11.31
N GLN A 109 10.55 9.04 -10.88
CA GLN A 109 11.12 8.03 -11.77
C GLN A 109 10.05 7.09 -12.31
N LYS A 110 9.14 6.60 -11.45
CA LYS A 110 7.98 5.81 -11.84
C LYS A 110 7.06 6.59 -12.78
N ALA A 111 6.79 7.86 -12.49
CA ALA A 111 5.99 8.70 -13.36
C ALA A 111 6.63 8.86 -14.76
N ARG A 112 7.95 9.05 -14.83
CA ARG A 112 8.68 9.11 -16.10
C ARG A 112 8.65 7.78 -16.85
N GLN A 113 8.73 6.66 -16.14
CA GLN A 113 8.62 5.34 -16.76
C GLN A 113 7.24 5.14 -17.40
N ILE A 114 6.15 5.44 -16.68
CA ILE A 114 4.78 5.36 -17.21
C ILE A 114 4.63 6.18 -18.49
N ILE A 115 5.18 7.40 -18.49
CA ILE A 115 5.15 8.28 -19.67
C ILE A 115 5.97 7.70 -20.82
N PHE A 116 7.14 7.14 -20.53
CA PHE A 116 8.01 6.52 -21.53
C PHE A 116 7.38 5.26 -22.14
N GLU A 117 6.69 4.45 -21.34
CA GLU A 117 5.99 3.24 -21.76
C GLU A 117 4.69 3.55 -22.53
N GLY A 118 4.22 4.80 -22.48
CA GLY A 118 3.01 5.24 -23.18
C GLY A 118 1.72 4.99 -22.41
N ASP A 119 1.79 4.50 -21.18
CA ASP A 119 0.67 4.16 -20.29
C ASP A 119 0.06 5.41 -19.61
N VAL A 120 -0.02 6.52 -20.35
CA VAL A 120 -0.57 7.79 -19.86
C VAL A 120 -2.08 7.65 -19.69
N PRO A 121 -2.66 7.98 -18.52
CA PRO A 121 -4.09 7.90 -18.30
C PRO A 121 -4.91 8.77 -19.28
N ASP A 122 -6.04 8.25 -19.77
CA ASP A 122 -6.96 9.01 -20.64
C ASP A 122 -7.74 10.11 -19.89
N ASP A 123 -7.75 10.06 -18.56
CA ASP A 123 -8.32 11.12 -17.74
C ASP A 123 -7.35 12.31 -17.64
N ALA A 124 -7.81 13.47 -18.11
CA ALA A 124 -7.01 14.70 -18.13
C ALA A 124 -6.45 15.09 -16.75
N GLY A 125 -7.24 14.91 -15.68
CA GLY A 125 -6.80 15.21 -14.32
C GLY A 125 -5.69 14.27 -13.85
N LYS A 126 -5.80 12.97 -14.16
CA LYS A 126 -4.76 11.97 -13.89
C LYS A 126 -3.50 12.22 -14.73
N ALA A 127 -3.64 12.53 -16.03
CA ALA A 127 -2.54 12.85 -16.91
C ALA A 127 -1.76 14.10 -16.46
N TYR A 128 -2.48 15.16 -16.05
CA TYR A 128 -1.88 16.37 -15.49
C TYR A 128 -1.07 16.08 -14.22
N ARG A 129 -1.64 15.32 -13.27
CA ARG A 129 -0.93 14.93 -12.04
C ARG A 129 0.33 14.11 -12.34
N LEU A 130 0.24 13.16 -13.29
CA LEU A 130 1.38 12.37 -13.73
C LEU A 130 2.47 13.25 -14.34
N GLY A 131 2.09 14.20 -15.19
CA GLY A 131 3.02 15.17 -15.79
C GLY A 131 3.71 16.05 -14.74
N ARG A 132 2.98 16.53 -13.73
CA ARG A 132 3.55 17.30 -12.61
C ARG A 132 4.52 16.52 -11.73
N LEU A 133 4.30 15.21 -11.60
CA LEU A 133 5.22 14.33 -10.87
C LEU A 133 6.50 14.10 -11.67
N ALA A 134 6.40 13.92 -12.99
CA ALA A 134 7.54 13.59 -13.83
C ALA A 134 8.38 14.81 -14.27
N TYR A 135 7.70 15.94 -14.55
CA TYR A 135 8.22 17.11 -15.27
C TYR A 135 7.69 18.44 -14.68
N ASP A 136 7.80 19.53 -15.44
CA ASP A 136 7.30 20.85 -15.10
C ASP A 136 5.80 21.05 -15.45
N GLU A 137 5.29 22.22 -15.06
CA GLU A 137 3.90 22.62 -15.26
C GLU A 137 3.49 22.66 -16.74
N GLU A 138 4.38 23.11 -17.62
CA GLU A 138 4.10 23.21 -19.05
C GLU A 138 3.88 21.82 -19.66
N ARG A 139 4.78 20.88 -19.36
CA ARG A 139 4.66 19.51 -19.85
C ARG A 139 3.46 18.78 -19.26
N ALA A 140 3.10 19.09 -18.01
CA ALA A 140 1.88 18.57 -17.39
C ALA A 140 0.61 19.06 -18.10
N GLN A 141 0.55 20.33 -18.49
CA GLN A 141 -0.58 20.90 -19.23
C GLN A 141 -0.70 20.26 -20.62
N GLN A 142 0.42 20.09 -21.33
CA GLN A 142 0.43 19.42 -22.64
C GLN A 142 -0.15 18.00 -22.56
N MET A 143 0.25 17.22 -21.55
CA MET A 143 -0.29 15.87 -21.34
C MET A 143 -1.80 15.87 -21.05
N ALA A 144 -2.28 16.83 -20.26
CA ALA A 144 -3.71 16.97 -19.98
C ALA A 144 -4.50 17.29 -21.25
N THR A 145 -4.00 18.21 -22.07
CA THR A 145 -4.60 18.57 -23.36
C THR A 145 -4.62 17.37 -24.32
N GLU A 146 -3.54 16.59 -24.36
CA GLU A 146 -3.48 15.40 -25.20
C GLU A 146 -4.48 14.33 -24.78
N ALA A 147 -4.66 14.11 -23.46
CA ALA A 147 -5.67 13.20 -22.93
C ALA A 147 -7.10 13.65 -23.29
N ILE A 148 -7.40 14.95 -23.20
CA ILE A 148 -8.69 15.51 -23.64
C ILE A 148 -8.89 15.26 -25.14
N ARG A 149 -7.86 15.51 -25.96
CA ARG A 149 -7.92 15.31 -27.41
C ARG A 149 -8.19 13.84 -27.75
N LYS A 150 -7.45 12.90 -27.16
CA LYS A 150 -7.65 11.46 -27.38
C LYS A 150 -9.07 11.03 -27.04
N LYS A 151 -9.59 11.47 -25.90
CA LYS A 151 -10.97 11.19 -25.47
C LYS A 151 -12.00 11.78 -26.44
N HIS A 152 -11.77 12.99 -26.93
CA HIS A 152 -12.66 13.63 -27.91
C HIS A 152 -12.65 12.90 -29.25
N GLU A 153 -11.47 12.50 -29.75
CA GLU A 153 -11.32 11.70 -30.97
C GLU A 153 -12.03 10.34 -30.83
N GLN A 154 -11.93 9.71 -29.66
CA GLN A 154 -12.64 8.46 -29.37
C GLN A 154 -14.16 8.66 -29.42
N LEU A 155 -14.70 9.70 -28.77
CA LEU A 155 -16.13 10.03 -28.82
C LEU A 155 -16.60 10.32 -30.25
N ILE A 156 -15.80 10.99 -31.07
CA ILE A 156 -16.12 11.20 -32.50
C ILE A 156 -16.16 9.87 -33.26
N ARG A 157 -15.26 8.92 -32.98
CA ARG A 157 -15.31 7.60 -33.62
C ARG A 157 -16.53 6.79 -33.18
N GLU A 158 -16.89 6.87 -31.90
CA GLU A 158 -18.00 6.11 -31.33
C GLU A 158 -19.38 6.70 -31.72
N HIS A 159 -19.48 8.03 -31.85
CA HIS A 159 -20.77 8.72 -32.09
C HIS A 159 -20.87 9.47 -33.42
N GLY A 160 -19.76 9.74 -34.10
CA GLY A 160 -19.72 10.47 -35.37
C GLY A 160 -20.11 9.63 -36.60
N HIS A 161 -20.30 8.32 -36.44
CA HIS A 161 -20.85 7.42 -37.47
C HIS A 161 -22.38 7.26 -37.40
N ALA A 162 -23.06 7.94 -36.47
CA ALA A 162 -24.52 8.04 -36.49
C ALA A 162 -24.96 9.04 -37.57
N THR A 163 -24.91 8.61 -38.83
CA THR A 163 -25.52 9.32 -39.96
C THR A 163 -27.03 9.44 -39.70
N PRO A 164 -27.65 10.62 -39.83
CA PRO A 164 -29.10 10.73 -39.70
C PRO A 164 -29.79 9.95 -40.83
N ALA A 165 -30.82 9.20 -40.47
CA ALA A 165 -31.75 8.53 -41.37
C ALA A 165 -32.64 9.53 -42.12
#